data_AF-A0A2A5B687-F1
#
_entry.id   AF-A0A2A5B687-F1
#
_cell.length_a   1.000
_cell.length_b   1.000
_cell.length_c   1.000
_cell.angle_alpha   90.00
_cell.angle_beta   90.00
_cell.angle_gamma   90.00
#
_symmetry.space_group_name_H-M   'P 1'
#
loop_
_entity.id
_entity.type
_entity.pdbx_description
1 polymer ?
#
loop_
_entity_poly.entity_id
_entity_poly.type
_entity_poly.pdbx_seq_one_letter_code
_entity_poly.pdbx_strand_id
1 'polypeptide(L)'
;MYQQLISNFVKQEALPQSYTEDSRQWFLPLVDEIEKRLKAASESPIIIGINGAQGTGKSTLAKLISLVLNAKRYSVANLSIDDFYFSKAKRLELANEQHSLLASRGVPGTHDVQQLLQI
;
A
#
# COMPACT_ATOMS: atom_id res chain seq x y z
N MET A 1 22.76 6.20 6.46
CA MET A 1 22.65 5.42 5.20
C MET A 1 21.39 5.75 4.41
N TYR A 2 20.18 5.75 5.01
CA TYR A 2 18.93 6.02 4.27
C TYR A 2 18.66 7.47 3.89
N GLN A 3 19.45 8.44 4.38
CA GLN A 3 19.17 9.87 4.16
C GLN A 3 19.18 10.28 2.68
N GLN A 4 20.15 9.79 1.89
CA GLN A 4 20.18 10.06 0.45
C GLN A 4 19.05 9.34 -0.28
N LEU A 5 18.73 8.11 0.14
CA LEU A 5 17.64 7.31 -0.44
C LEU A 5 16.28 8.00 -0.25
N ILE A 6 15.99 8.44 0.98
CA ILE A 6 14.77 9.18 1.32
C ILE A 6 14.74 10.53 0.61
N SER A 7 15.87 11.25 0.56
CA SER A 7 15.92 12.54 -0.15
C SER A 7 15.63 12.39 -1.64
N ASN A 8 16.17 11.34 -2.29
CA ASN A 8 15.88 11.04 -3.68
C ASN A 8 14.40 10.67 -3.87
N PHE A 9 13.84 9.85 -2.98
CA PHE A 9 12.43 9.48 -3.00
C PHE A 9 11.50 10.70 -2.89
N VAL A 10 11.77 11.59 -1.93
CA VAL A 10 10.99 12.83 -1.75
C VAL A 10 11.01 13.69 -3.02
N LYS A 11 12.14 13.79 -3.70
CA LYS A 11 12.24 14.51 -4.98
C LYS A 11 11.48 13.81 -6.10
N GLN A 12 11.61 12.50 -6.23
CA GLN A 12 10.97 11.71 -7.30
C GLN A 12 9.44 11.70 -7.19
N GLU A 13 8.91 11.60 -5.98
CA GLU A 13 7.47 11.58 -5.72
C GLU A 13 6.90 12.99 -5.47
N ALA A 14 7.68 14.06 -5.69
CA ALA A 14 7.31 15.46 -5.51
C ALA A 14 6.67 15.75 -4.12
N LEU A 15 7.24 15.17 -3.07
CA LEU A 15 6.71 15.24 -1.71
C LEU A 15 7.16 16.52 -0.99
N PRO A 16 6.38 17.00 0.00
CA PRO A 16 6.80 18.13 0.82
C PRO A 16 8.10 17.81 1.55
N GLN A 17 8.91 18.84 1.81
CA GLN A 17 10.19 18.68 2.49
C GLN A 17 10.05 18.05 3.88
N SER A 18 8.92 18.31 4.56
CA SER A 18 8.57 17.71 5.85
C SER A 18 8.56 16.19 5.82
N TYR A 19 8.28 15.57 4.67
CA TYR A 19 8.24 14.12 4.52
C TYR A 19 9.57 13.45 4.85
N THR A 20 10.69 14.14 4.67
CA THR A 20 12.01 13.62 5.08
C THR A 20 12.10 13.48 6.60
N GLU A 21 11.54 14.45 7.33
CA GLU A 21 11.53 14.42 8.79
C GLU A 21 10.51 13.42 9.32
N ASP A 22 9.32 13.39 8.74
CA ASP A 22 8.30 12.39 9.05
C ASP A 22 8.83 10.97 8.81
N SER A 23 9.62 10.79 7.75
CA SER A 23 10.28 9.51 7.47
C SER A 23 11.25 9.11 8.58
N ARG A 24 12.04 10.05 9.10
CA ARG A 24 12.97 9.78 10.20
C ARG A 24 12.24 9.48 11.50
N GLN A 25 11.23 10.29 11.81
CA GLN A 25 10.54 10.23 13.10
C GLN A 25 9.60 9.03 13.19
N TRP A 26 8.91 8.68 12.10
CA TRP A 26 7.79 7.72 12.13
C TRP A 26 8.02 6.51 11.22
N PHE A 27 8.45 6.71 9.98
CA PHE A 27 8.45 5.63 8.99
C PHE A 27 9.67 4.70 9.11
N LEU A 28 10.86 5.22 9.41
CA LEU A 28 12.05 4.38 9.63
C LEU A 28 11.92 3.48 10.87
N PRO A 29 11.43 3.97 12.03
CA PRO A 29 11.14 3.09 13.17
C PRO A 29 10.13 1.98 12.83
N LEU A 30 9.12 2.29 12.03
CA LEU A 30 8.18 1.28 11.53
C LEU A 30 8.88 0.24 10.65
N VAL A 31 9.76 0.66 9.74
CA VAL A 31 10.55 -0.26 8.90
C VAL A 31 11.45 -1.16 9.76
N ASP A 32 12.04 -0.63 10.83
CA ASP A 32 12.88 -1.43 11.73
C ASP A 32 12.05 -2.46 12.51
N GLU A 33 10.82 -2.13 12.92
CA GLU A 33 9.88 -3.08 13.52
C GLU A 33 9.46 -4.16 12.52
N ILE A 34 9.19 -3.78 11.27
CA ILE A 34 8.90 -4.72 10.18
C ILE A 34 10.09 -5.68 9.97
N GLU A 35 11.31 -5.16 9.97
CA GLU A 35 12.53 -5.97 9.81
C GLU A 35 12.70 -6.98 10.96
N LYS A 36 12.41 -6.60 12.21
CA LYS A 36 12.44 -7.52 13.34
C LYS A 36 11.47 -8.69 13.14
N ARG A 37 10.25 -8.41 12.66
CA ARG A 37 9.24 -9.43 12.36
C ARG A 37 9.67 -10.33 11.21
N LEU A 38 10.28 -9.77 10.15
CA LEU A 38 10.83 -10.53 9.04
C LEU A 38 11.91 -11.52 9.51
N LYS A 39 12.80 -11.10 10.41
CA LYS A 39 13.85 -11.98 10.96
C LYS A 39 13.32 -13.08 11.88
N ALA A 40 12.18 -12.85 12.51
CA ALA A 40 11.53 -13.84 13.37
C ALA A 40 10.62 -14.82 12.61
N ALA A 41 10.20 -14.47 11.39
CA ALA A 41 9.40 -15.34 10.53
C ALA A 41 10.30 -16.43 9.93
N SER A 42 9.88 -17.70 10.01
CA SER A 42 10.72 -18.82 9.60
C SER A 42 10.55 -19.23 8.14
N GLU A 43 9.35 -19.11 7.53
CA GLU A 43 9.11 -19.72 6.20
C GLU A 43 8.06 -19.02 5.30
N SER A 44 7.34 -18.01 5.79
CA SER A 44 6.29 -17.32 5.00
C SER A 44 6.51 -15.82 4.91
N PRO A 45 6.04 -15.17 3.83
CA PRO A 45 6.06 -13.71 3.76
C PRO A 45 5.16 -13.14 4.86
N ILE A 46 5.60 -12.05 5.48
CA ILE A 46 4.72 -11.28 6.36
C ILE A 46 3.78 -10.42 5.49
N ILE A 47 2.53 -10.29 5.92
CA ILE A 47 1.54 -9.43 5.27
C ILE A 47 1.35 -8.18 6.12
N ILE A 48 1.50 -7.01 5.51
CA ILE A 48 1.35 -5.71 6.17
C ILE A 48 0.20 -4.94 5.49
N GLY A 49 -0.90 -4.74 6.22
CA GLY A 49 -2.01 -3.92 5.76
C GLY A 49 -1.77 -2.43 6.02
N ILE A 50 -1.92 -1.60 5.00
CA ILE A 50 -1.88 -0.13 5.12
C ILE A 50 -3.27 0.42 4.82
N ASN A 51 -3.92 1.01 5.82
CA ASN A 51 -5.26 1.60 5.72
C ASN A 51 -5.24 3.11 6.03
N GLY A 52 -6.26 3.83 5.56
CA GLY A 52 -6.37 5.28 5.67
C GLY A 52 -7.31 5.85 4.61
N ALA A 53 -7.78 7.08 4.80
CA ALA A 53 -8.68 7.75 3.87
C ALA A 53 -8.04 7.97 2.49
N GLN A 54 -8.86 8.28 1.47
CA GLN A 54 -8.34 8.63 0.15
C GLN A 54 -7.45 9.88 0.23
N GLY A 55 -6.32 9.86 -0.46
CA GLY A 55 -5.37 10.98 -0.47
C GLY A 55 -4.46 11.07 0.76
N THR A 56 -4.55 10.19 1.75
CA THR A 56 -3.68 10.23 2.95
C THR A 56 -2.27 9.67 2.74
N GLY A 57 -1.87 9.39 1.49
CA GLY A 57 -0.51 8.94 1.17
C GLY A 57 -0.20 7.45 1.42
N LYS A 58 -1.22 6.58 1.53
CA LYS A 58 -1.02 5.12 1.73
C LYS A 58 -0.06 4.50 0.72
N SER A 59 -0.30 4.71 -0.57
CA SER A 59 0.54 4.18 -1.65
C SER A 59 1.95 4.77 -1.60
N THR A 60 2.09 6.04 -1.22
CA THR A 60 3.38 6.69 -1.02
C THR A 60 4.15 6.05 0.14
N LEU A 61 3.49 5.80 1.28
CA LEU A 61 4.10 5.10 2.42
C LEU A 61 4.51 3.67 2.05
N ALA A 62 3.67 2.92 1.33
CA ALA A 62 3.97 1.57 0.85
C ALA A 62 5.23 1.55 -0.04
N LYS A 63 5.33 2.51 -0.98
CA LYS A 63 6.51 2.69 -1.83
C LYS A 63 7.77 3.00 -1.01
N LEU A 64 7.69 3.89 -0.03
CA LEU A 64 8.83 4.23 0.83
C LEU A 64 9.32 3.00 1.62
N ILE A 65 8.40 2.28 2.28
CA ILE A 65 8.73 1.08 3.04
C ILE A 65 9.39 0.05 2.12
N SER A 66 8.81 -0.19 0.94
CA SER A 66 9.38 -1.08 -0.07
C SER A 66 10.78 -0.67 -0.49
N LEU A 67 11.00 0.63 -0.76
CA LEU A 67 12.30 1.17 -1.16
C LEU A 67 13.37 0.90 -0.10
N VAL A 68 13.04 1.14 1.18
CA VAL A 68 13.99 0.94 2.29
C VAL A 68 14.26 -0.55 2.53
N LEU A 69 13.24 -1.41 2.51
CA LEU A 69 13.40 -2.85 2.68
C LEU A 69 14.14 -3.51 1.51
N ASN A 70 13.89 -3.08 0.27
CA ASN A 70 14.64 -3.53 -0.91
C ASN A 70 16.12 -3.13 -0.81
N ALA A 71 16.43 -1.92 -0.31
CA ALA A 71 17.81 -1.51 -0.04
C ALA A 71 18.48 -2.38 1.03
N LYS A 72 17.70 -2.95 1.96
CA LYS A 72 18.12 -3.96 2.94
C LYS A 72 18.11 -5.40 2.39
N ARG A 73 17.91 -5.60 1.08
CA ARG A 73 17.89 -6.89 0.36
C ARG A 73 16.69 -7.80 0.66
N TYR A 74 15.61 -7.27 1.22
CA TYR A 74 14.34 -7.99 1.30
C TYR A 74 13.61 -7.94 -0.05
N SER A 75 12.82 -8.97 -0.34
CA SER A 75 11.86 -8.96 -1.45
C SER A 75 10.53 -8.42 -0.95
N VAL A 76 9.98 -7.42 -1.64
CA VAL A 76 8.72 -6.76 -1.27
C VAL A 76 7.79 -6.68 -2.47
N ALA A 77 6.55 -7.14 -2.29
CA ALA A 77 5.46 -6.94 -3.24
C ALA A 77 4.47 -5.91 -2.69
N ASN A 78 4.01 -5.00 -3.55
CA ASN A 78 2.94 -4.05 -3.23
C ASN A 78 1.66 -4.51 -3.90
N LEU A 79 0.59 -4.61 -3.11
CA LEU A 79 -0.74 -4.98 -3.58
C LEU A 79 -1.73 -3.89 -3.18
N SER A 80 -2.46 -3.35 -4.15
CA SER A 80 -3.55 -2.41 -3.90
C SER A 80 -4.89 -3.10 -4.09
N ILE A 81 -5.81 -2.96 -3.13
CA ILE A 81 -7.18 -3.45 -3.33
C ILE A 81 -7.85 -2.77 -4.52
N ASP A 82 -7.44 -1.53 -4.84
CA ASP A 82 -7.98 -0.77 -5.95
C ASP A 82 -7.61 -1.38 -7.33
N ASP A 83 -6.68 -2.33 -7.39
CA ASP A 83 -6.38 -3.08 -8.62
C ASP A 83 -7.45 -4.14 -8.92
N PHE A 84 -8.27 -4.49 -7.92
CA PHE A 84 -9.29 -5.53 -7.97
C PHE A 84 -10.70 -4.97 -8.07
N TYR A 85 -10.89 -3.75 -8.58
CA TYR A 85 -12.26 -3.29 -8.86
C TYR A 85 -12.90 -4.15 -9.94
N PHE A 86 -14.19 -4.43 -9.74
CA PHE A 86 -15.02 -4.88 -10.83
C PHE A 86 -15.02 -3.87 -11.99
N SER A 87 -15.16 -4.40 -13.20
CA SER A 87 -15.33 -3.60 -14.40
C SER A 87 -16.50 -2.62 -14.24
N LYS A 88 -16.47 -1.52 -14.99
CA LYS A 88 -17.58 -0.55 -14.98
C LYS A 88 -18.91 -1.23 -15.32
N ALA A 89 -18.92 -2.16 -16.27
CA ALA A 89 -20.12 -2.89 -16.66
C ALA A 89 -20.67 -3.73 -15.49
N LYS A 90 -19.82 -4.51 -14.82
CA LYS A 90 -20.25 -5.35 -13.69
C LYS A 90 -20.74 -4.51 -12.51
N ARG A 91 -20.13 -3.36 -12.25
CA ARG A 91 -20.58 -2.42 -11.21
C ARG A 91 -21.97 -1.82 -11.51
N LEU A 92 -22.26 -1.51 -12.77
CA LEU A 92 -23.59 -1.02 -13.18
C LEU A 92 -24.66 -2.12 -13.08
N GLU A 93 -24.31 -3.36 -13.44
CA GLU A 93 -25.17 -4.53 -13.24
C GLU A 93 -25.54 -4.70 -11.75
N LEU A 94 -24.53 -4.74 -10.87
CA LEU A 94 -24.72 -4.83 -9.42
C LEU A 94 -25.53 -3.64 -8.85
N ALA A 95 -25.38 -2.45 -9.44
CA ALA A 95 -26.14 -1.29 -9.03
C ALA A 95 -27.64 -1.42 -9.29
N ASN A 96 -28.00 -2.05 -10.40
CA ASN A 96 -29.39 -2.31 -10.77
C ASN A 96 -29.97 -3.49 -9.99
N GLU A 97 -29.17 -4.52 -9.72
CA GLU A 97 -29.63 -5.76 -9.08
C GLU A 97 -29.69 -5.67 -7.56
N GLN A 98 -28.80 -4.90 -6.94
CA GLN A 98 -28.63 -4.89 -5.48
C GLN A 98 -28.79 -3.50 -4.88
N HIS A 99 -27.94 -2.55 -5.25
CA HIS A 99 -27.98 -1.20 -4.66
C HIS A 99 -27.25 -0.17 -5.51
N SER A 100 -27.87 1.00 -5.74
CA SER A 100 -27.37 2.06 -6.63
C SER A 100 -25.93 2.52 -6.35
N LEU A 101 -25.49 2.51 -5.08
CA LEU A 101 -24.12 2.84 -4.69
C LEU A 101 -23.05 1.93 -5.32
N LEU A 102 -23.38 0.71 -5.75
CA LEU A 102 -22.43 -0.18 -6.40
C LEU A 102 -22.00 0.31 -7.80
N ALA A 103 -22.67 1.32 -8.35
CA ALA A 103 -22.26 1.98 -9.59
C ALA A 103 -20.96 2.80 -9.42
N SER A 104 -20.64 3.25 -8.19
CA SER A 104 -19.41 3.98 -7.90
C SER A 104 -18.22 3.03 -7.66
N ARG A 105 -17.03 3.60 -7.50
CA ARG A 105 -15.88 2.87 -6.93
C ARG A 105 -15.84 3.15 -5.42
N GLY A 106 -15.17 2.30 -4.66
CA GLY A 106 -14.77 2.52 -3.27
C GLY A 106 -15.65 1.89 -2.20
N VAL A 107 -16.95 1.68 -2.44
CA VAL A 107 -17.83 1.07 -1.43
C VAL A 107 -17.64 -0.46 -1.36
N PRO A 108 -17.88 -1.09 -0.19
CA PRO A 108 -17.88 -2.55 -0.08
C PRO A 108 -18.79 -3.20 -1.13
N GLY A 109 -18.33 -4.31 -1.73
CA GLY A 109 -19.03 -4.99 -2.83
C GLY A 109 -18.62 -4.57 -4.24
N THR A 110 -17.74 -3.57 -4.39
CA THR A 110 -17.26 -3.11 -5.71
C THR A 110 -15.97 -3.78 -6.20
N HIS A 111 -15.43 -4.74 -5.44
CA HIS A 111 -14.17 -5.42 -5.72
C HIS A 111 -14.35 -6.92 -5.96
N ASP A 112 -13.53 -7.49 -6.84
CA ASP A 112 -13.41 -8.92 -7.06
C ASP A 112 -12.51 -9.55 -5.98
N VAL A 113 -13.13 -9.85 -4.83
CA VAL A 113 -12.45 -10.49 -3.70
C VAL A 113 -12.01 -11.92 -4.05
N GLN A 114 -12.72 -12.60 -4.94
CA GLN A 114 -12.36 -13.97 -5.34
C GLN A 114 -11.06 -13.98 -6.13
N GLN A 115 -10.88 -13.02 -7.04
CA GLN A 115 -9.62 -12.83 -7.74
C GLN A 115 -8.48 -12.47 -6.78
N LEU A 116 -8.73 -11.59 -5.81
CA LEU A 116 -7.73 -11.17 -4.82
C LEU A 116 -7.20 -12.34 -3.98
N LEU A 117 -8.06 -13.28 -3.59
CA LEU A 117 -7.69 -14.44 -2.77
C LEU A 117 -6.88 -15.51 -3.52
N GLN A 118 -6.73 -15.40 -4.84
CA GLN A 118 -6.00 -16.35 -5.68
C GLN A 118 -4.54 -15.95 -5.93
N ILE A 119 -4.09 -14.82 -5.37
CA ILE A 119 -2.72 -14.30 -5.49
C ILE A 119 -1.92 -14.68 -4.25
#